data_AF-A0A9W8JJR6-F1
#
_entry.id   AF-A0A9W8JJR6-F1
#
_cell.length_a   1.000
_cell.length_b   1.000
_cell.length_c   1.000
_cell.angle_alpha   90.00
_cell.angle_beta   90.00
_cell.angle_gamma   90.00
#
_symmetry.space_group_name_H-M   'P 1'
#
loop_
_entity.id
_entity.type
_entity.pdbx_description
1 polymer ?
#
loop_
_entity_poly.entity_id
_entity_poly.type
_entity_poly.pdbx_seq_one_letter_code
_entity_poly.pdbx_strand_id
1 'polypeptide(L)'
;MDNYEVWFRYLVGKQISEACKASLILFNLLPFIAITSANASLWLCLHALLGAKRKYLMALIVIFAGFAISCLVLMLFELNSWTAVRPMDFVQNLGYTCAYSGTSVKAHAAVATVAYIRLAWAALSALMGIITLLGRYRKQNDSLINIIRRDGGIYYLTVITITLADTVTKTPTNFKKTHGVIGM
;
A
#
# COMPACT_ATOMS: atom_id res chain seq x y z
N MET A 1 46.35 15.92 -16.38
CA MET A 1 45.03 16.58 -16.56
C MET A 1 43.95 15.67 -15.96
N ASP A 2 44.18 15.09 -14.78
CA ASP A 2 43.46 13.86 -14.38
C ASP A 2 42.64 14.01 -13.10
N ASN A 3 42.88 15.07 -12.33
CA ASN A 3 42.19 15.27 -11.05
C ASN A 3 40.76 15.81 -11.21
N TYR A 4 40.46 16.55 -12.28
CA TYR A 4 39.13 17.10 -12.50
C TYR A 4 38.13 16.04 -12.98
N GLU A 5 38.55 15.02 -13.74
CA GLU A 5 37.67 13.93 -14.16
C GLU A 5 37.20 13.08 -12.98
N VAL A 6 38.09 12.83 -12.01
CA VAL A 6 37.77 12.07 -10.80
C VAL A 6 36.74 12.83 -9.95
N TRP A 7 36.95 14.14 -9.77
CA TRP A 7 36.00 15.01 -9.05
C TRP A 7 34.66 15.14 -9.77
N PHE A 8 34.65 15.25 -11.09
CA PHE A 8 33.43 15.32 -11.88
C PHE A 8 32.64 14.02 -11.81
N ARG A 9 33.29 12.85 -11.92
CA ARG A 9 32.61 11.54 -11.70
C ARG A 9 32.08 11.40 -10.28
N TYR A 10 32.77 11.93 -9.27
CA TYR A 10 32.31 11.88 -7.88
C TYR A 10 31.07 12.75 -7.65
N LEU A 11 31.08 13.98 -8.18
CA LEU A 11 29.97 14.92 -8.07
C LEU A 11 28.74 14.44 -8.85
N VAL A 12 28.94 13.99 -10.10
CA VAL A 12 27.88 13.43 -10.94
C VAL A 12 27.33 12.14 -10.32
N GLY A 13 28.18 11.25 -9.80
CA GLY A 13 27.76 10.04 -9.11
C GLY A 13 26.89 10.32 -7.87
N LYS A 14 27.22 11.36 -7.10
CA LYS A 14 26.44 11.76 -5.92
C LYS A 14 25.07 12.32 -6.32
N GLN A 15 25.01 13.20 -7.32
CA GLN A 15 23.76 13.76 -7.85
C GLN A 15 22.82 12.69 -8.42
N ILE A 16 23.37 11.73 -9.17
CA ILE A 16 22.61 10.59 -9.72
C ILE A 16 22.01 9.74 -8.58
N SER A 17 22.74 9.54 -7.47
CA SER A 17 22.23 8.74 -6.36
C SER A 17 20.98 9.33 -5.69
N GLU A 18 20.92 10.65 -5.52
CA GLU A 18 19.78 11.34 -4.91
C GLU A 18 18.58 11.38 -5.84
N ALA A 19 18.80 11.68 -7.14
CA ALA A 19 17.75 11.64 -8.15
C ALA A 19 17.13 10.24 -8.28
N CYS A 20 17.95 9.21 -8.12
CA CYS A 20 17.49 7.84 -8.18
C CYS A 20 16.69 7.42 -6.94
N LYS A 21 17.11 7.89 -5.76
CA LYS A 21 16.35 7.66 -4.53
C LYS A 21 14.98 8.34 -4.64
N ALA A 22 14.94 9.55 -5.16
CA ALA A 22 13.70 10.29 -5.38
C ALA A 22 12.75 9.58 -6.37
N SER A 23 13.27 9.06 -7.49
CA SER A 23 12.44 8.32 -8.45
C SER A 23 11.87 7.03 -7.86
N LEU A 24 12.68 6.27 -7.10
CA LEU A 24 12.23 5.07 -6.40
C LEU A 24 11.11 5.37 -5.38
N ILE A 25 11.26 6.45 -4.61
CA ILE A 25 10.23 6.93 -3.68
C ILE A 25 8.96 7.25 -4.46
N LEU A 26 9.07 8.00 -5.57
CA LEU A 26 7.93 8.42 -6.38
C LEU A 26 7.16 7.22 -6.97
N PHE A 27 7.87 6.23 -7.52
CA PHE A 27 7.27 5.03 -8.09
C PHE A 27 6.51 4.18 -7.06
N ASN A 28 6.94 4.17 -5.80
CA ASN A 28 6.23 3.47 -4.72
C ASN A 28 5.07 4.29 -4.15
N LEU A 29 5.23 5.62 -4.08
CA LEU A 29 4.26 6.53 -3.48
C LEU A 29 3.03 6.74 -4.38
N LEU A 30 3.22 6.87 -5.69
CA LEU A 30 2.14 7.09 -6.66
C LEU A 30 1.03 6.02 -6.61
N PRO A 31 1.32 4.71 -6.76
CA PRO A 31 0.28 3.68 -6.68
C PRO A 31 -0.35 3.62 -5.29
N PHE A 32 0.41 3.92 -4.23
CA PHE A 32 -0.14 3.99 -2.87
C PHE A 32 -1.18 5.12 -2.73
N ILE A 33 -0.88 6.32 -3.24
CA ILE A 33 -1.83 7.45 -3.23
C ILE A 33 -3.06 7.12 -4.08
N ALA A 34 -2.88 6.50 -5.26
CA ALA A 34 -3.98 6.12 -6.13
C ALA A 34 -4.93 5.11 -5.47
N ILE A 35 -4.40 4.09 -4.81
CA ILE A 35 -5.21 3.07 -4.12
C ILE A 35 -5.87 3.68 -2.87
N THR A 36 -5.18 4.52 -2.12
CA THR A 36 -5.74 5.16 -0.92
C THR A 36 -6.85 6.16 -1.28
N SER A 37 -6.71 6.93 -2.36
CA SER A 37 -7.76 7.85 -2.81
C SER A 37 -9.00 7.11 -3.30
N ALA A 38 -8.83 5.99 -4.02
CA ALA A 38 -9.93 5.12 -4.43
C ALA A 38 -10.67 4.52 -3.22
N ASN A 39 -9.94 4.13 -2.18
CA ASN A 39 -10.57 3.70 -0.93
C ASN A 39 -11.30 4.86 -0.24
N ALA A 40 -10.69 6.05 -0.15
CA ALA A 40 -11.32 7.20 0.49
C ALA A 40 -12.65 7.59 -0.17
N SER A 41 -12.72 7.59 -1.51
CA SER A 41 -13.96 7.89 -2.24
C SER A 41 -15.03 6.83 -2.01
N LEU A 42 -14.63 5.56 -1.94
CA LEU A 42 -15.51 4.43 -1.66
C LEU A 42 -16.10 4.51 -0.24
N TRP A 43 -15.30 4.87 0.76
CA TRP A 43 -15.77 5.12 2.13
C TRP A 43 -16.68 6.36 2.24
N LEU A 44 -16.38 7.45 1.50
CA LEU A 44 -17.24 8.64 1.44
C LEU A 44 -18.60 8.32 0.80
N CYS A 45 -18.61 7.53 -0.27
CA CYS A 45 -19.83 7.05 -0.92
C CYS A 45 -20.67 6.21 0.04
N LEU A 46 -20.03 5.27 0.76
CA LEU A 46 -20.70 4.47 1.78
C LEU A 46 -21.33 5.38 2.86
N HIS A 47 -20.60 6.38 3.34
CA HIS A 47 -21.12 7.32 4.32
C HIS A 47 -22.36 8.08 3.81
N ALA A 48 -22.35 8.53 2.56
CA ALA A 48 -23.49 9.21 1.94
C ALA A 48 -24.71 8.28 1.87
N LEU A 49 -24.52 7.02 1.49
CA LEU A 49 -25.58 6.00 1.41
C LEU A 49 -26.23 5.67 2.76
N LEU A 50 -25.51 5.78 3.88
CA LEU A 50 -26.08 5.53 5.20
C LEU A 50 -26.93 6.68 5.74
N GLY A 51 -26.79 7.89 5.20
CA GLY A 51 -27.33 9.09 5.84
C GLY A 51 -26.88 9.21 7.31
N ALA A 52 -25.69 8.71 7.62
CA ALA A 52 -25.20 8.60 8.98
C ALA A 52 -24.95 10.01 9.56
N LYS A 53 -25.19 10.17 10.87
CA LYS A 53 -24.92 11.44 11.57
C LYS A 53 -23.45 11.85 11.39
N ARG A 54 -23.20 13.15 11.27
CA ARG A 54 -21.86 13.79 11.07
C ARG A 54 -20.73 13.26 11.98
N LYS A 55 -21.08 12.71 13.15
CA LYS A 55 -20.15 12.05 14.07
C LYS A 55 -19.44 10.83 13.44
N TYR A 56 -20.15 10.02 12.65
CA TYR A 56 -19.56 8.85 12.00
C TYR A 56 -18.55 9.25 10.93
N LEU A 57 -18.85 10.27 10.11
CA LEU A 57 -17.91 10.83 9.13
C LEU A 57 -16.58 11.22 9.78
N MET A 58 -16.62 11.93 10.92
CA MET A 58 -15.43 12.34 11.64
C MET A 58 -14.60 11.14 12.12
N ALA A 59 -15.24 10.15 12.76
CA ALA A 59 -14.54 8.94 13.22
C ALA A 59 -13.84 8.22 12.06
N LEU A 60 -14.52 8.14 10.93
CA LEU A 60 -14.09 7.45 9.73
C LEU A 60 -12.88 8.15 9.08
N ILE A 61 -12.90 9.48 8.98
CA ILE A 61 -11.76 10.29 8.52
C ILE A 61 -10.55 10.10 9.45
N VAL A 62 -10.75 10.13 10.76
CA VAL A 62 -9.66 9.97 11.74
C VAL A 62 -9.02 8.58 11.61
N ILE A 63 -9.83 7.52 11.48
CA ILE A 63 -9.35 6.15 11.29
C ILE A 63 -8.57 6.03 9.97
N PHE A 64 -9.11 6.58 8.88
CA PHE A 64 -8.46 6.57 7.56
C PHE A 64 -7.13 7.34 7.57
N ALA A 65 -7.11 8.55 8.14
CA ALA A 65 -5.92 9.37 8.23
C ALA A 65 -4.84 8.70 9.10
N GLY A 66 -5.21 8.17 10.27
CA GLY A 66 -4.28 7.46 11.16
C GLY A 66 -3.65 6.25 10.48
N PHE A 67 -4.45 5.50 9.72
CA PHE A 67 -3.96 4.36 8.94
C PHE A 67 -3.03 4.77 7.80
N ALA A 68 -3.42 5.79 7.02
CA ALA A 68 -2.61 6.30 5.91
C ALA A 68 -1.24 6.80 6.41
N ILE A 69 -1.22 7.56 7.51
CA ILE A 69 0.01 8.05 8.14
C ILE A 69 0.88 6.88 8.59
N SER A 70 0.32 5.88 9.27
CA SER A 70 1.08 4.72 9.75
C SER A 70 1.73 3.94 8.61
N CYS A 71 1.00 3.73 7.51
CA CYS A 71 1.54 3.08 6.32
C CYS A 71 2.63 3.90 5.63
N LEU A 72 2.47 5.23 5.58
CA LEU A 72 3.44 6.12 4.97
C LEU A 72 4.75 6.16 5.76
N VAL A 73 4.67 6.17 7.10
CA VAL A 73 5.85 6.07 7.98
C VAL A 73 6.57 4.74 7.77
N LEU A 74 5.85 3.61 7.73
CA LEU A 74 6.48 2.30 7.47
C LEU A 74 7.16 2.25 6.10
N MET A 75 6.50 2.78 5.06
CA MET A 75 7.08 2.86 3.71
C MET A 75 8.34 3.72 3.69
N LEU A 76 8.36 4.86 4.39
CA LEU A 76 9.54 5.70 4.54
C LEU A 76 10.69 4.97 5.26
N PHE A 77 10.39 4.23 6.33
CA PHE A 77 11.39 3.43 7.03
C PHE A 77 12.01 2.36 6.14
N GLU A 78 11.18 1.67 5.36
CA GLU A 78 11.64 0.73 4.32
C GLU A 78 12.57 1.44 3.35
N LEU A 79 12.13 2.51 2.70
CA LEU A 79 12.91 3.26 1.71
C LEU A 79 14.24 3.80 2.27
N ASN A 80 14.28 4.19 3.55
CA ASN A 80 15.51 4.64 4.19
C ASN A 80 16.47 3.50 4.55
N SER A 81 15.98 2.27 4.66
CA SER A 81 16.83 1.09 4.94
C SER A 81 17.54 0.56 3.69
N TRP A 82 17.21 1.07 2.50
CA TRP A 82 17.79 0.63 1.24
C TRP A 82 19.09 1.36 0.99
N THR A 83 20.17 0.60 0.85
CA THR A 83 21.49 1.14 0.49
C THR A 83 21.71 1.02 -1.01
N ALA A 84 22.19 2.09 -1.64
CA ALA A 84 22.61 2.06 -3.03
C ALA A 84 23.84 1.13 -3.15
N VAL A 85 23.73 0.11 -3.99
CA VAL A 85 24.84 -0.80 -4.30
C VAL A 85 25.27 -0.54 -5.73
N ARG A 86 26.56 -0.71 -6.04
CA ARG A 86 27.02 -0.59 -7.43
C ARG A 86 26.25 -1.58 -8.30
N PRO A 87 25.68 -1.13 -9.43
CA PRO A 87 25.06 -2.04 -10.39
C PRO A 87 26.11 -3.00 -10.95
N MET A 88 25.70 -4.22 -11.28
CA MET A 88 26.54 -5.14 -12.03
C MET A 88 26.73 -4.63 -13.47
N ASP A 89 27.85 -4.96 -14.10
CA ASP A 89 28.23 -4.45 -15.44
C ASP A 89 27.15 -4.70 -16.51
N PHE A 90 26.41 -5.80 -16.38
CA PHE A 90 25.29 -6.11 -17.26
C PHE A 90 24.17 -5.06 -17.19
N VAL A 91 23.74 -4.67 -15.99
CA VAL A 91 22.64 -3.71 -15.81
C VAL A 91 23.03 -2.31 -16.27
N GLN A 92 24.33 -2.00 -16.14
CA GLN A 92 24.90 -0.75 -16.63
C GLN A 92 24.86 -0.65 -18.16
N ASN A 93 25.08 -1.77 -18.87
CA ASN A 93 24.93 -1.83 -20.33
C ASN A 93 23.48 -1.66 -20.82
N LEU A 94 22.48 -1.96 -19.98
CA LEU A 94 21.06 -1.70 -20.30
C LEU A 94 20.64 -0.24 -20.03
N GLY A 95 21.57 0.62 -19.60
CA GLY A 95 21.28 2.02 -19.30
C GLY A 95 20.63 2.26 -17.94
N TYR A 96 20.51 1.22 -17.10
CA TYR A 96 20.05 1.41 -15.72
C TYR A 96 21.20 1.93 -14.86
N THR A 97 21.05 3.15 -14.36
CA THR A 97 22.07 3.84 -13.58
C THR A 97 22.10 3.46 -12.10
N CYS A 98 21.08 2.74 -11.61
CA CYS A 98 20.97 2.40 -10.19
C CYS A 98 20.51 0.98 -9.94
N ALA A 99 21.19 0.32 -9.02
CA ALA A 99 20.74 -0.91 -8.39
C ALA A 99 20.57 -0.68 -6.89
N TYR A 100 19.55 -1.29 -6.31
CA TYR A 100 19.31 -1.28 -4.88
C TYR A 100 19.35 -2.71 -4.35
N SER A 101 19.99 -2.89 -3.19
CA SER A 101 19.96 -4.17 -2.47
C SER A 101 19.45 -3.93 -1.07
N GLY A 102 18.34 -4.59 -0.73
CA GLY A 102 17.81 -4.63 0.63
C GLY A 102 18.44 -5.78 1.40
N THR A 103 19.51 -5.50 2.15
CA THR A 103 20.23 -6.53 2.94
C THR A 103 19.89 -6.47 4.43
N SER A 104 19.01 -5.57 4.85
CA SER A 104 18.75 -5.38 6.28
C SER A 104 17.63 -6.32 6.77
N VAL A 105 17.95 -7.12 7.79
CA VAL A 105 16.99 -7.96 8.53
C VAL A 105 15.78 -7.14 9.02
N LYS A 106 15.98 -5.83 9.23
CA LYS A 106 14.94 -4.87 9.63
C LYS A 106 13.90 -4.61 8.52
N ALA A 107 14.29 -4.63 7.25
CA ALA A 107 13.37 -4.48 6.13
C ALA A 107 12.42 -5.69 6.02
N HIS A 108 12.90 -6.91 6.29
CA HIS A 108 12.01 -8.08 6.27
C HIS A 108 10.92 -8.02 7.35
N ALA A 109 11.25 -7.50 8.54
CA ALA A 109 10.28 -7.32 9.61
C ALA A 109 9.24 -6.25 9.26
N ALA A 110 9.66 -5.12 8.68
CA ALA A 110 8.74 -4.05 8.35
C ALA A 110 7.83 -4.43 7.15
N VAL A 111 8.32 -5.13 6.13
CA VAL A 111 7.48 -5.73 5.06
C VAL A 111 6.41 -6.66 5.64
N ALA A 112 6.76 -7.54 6.59
CA ALA A 112 5.78 -8.41 7.23
C ALA A 112 4.71 -7.59 7.98
N THR A 113 5.11 -6.57 8.74
CA THR A 113 4.15 -5.70 9.43
C THR A 113 3.23 -4.94 8.48
N VAL A 114 3.72 -4.44 7.34
CA VAL A 114 2.88 -3.79 6.32
C VAL A 114 1.81 -4.77 5.80
N ALA A 115 2.18 -6.03 5.55
CA ALA A 115 1.24 -7.03 5.07
C ALA A 115 0.11 -7.28 6.08
N TYR A 116 0.43 -7.42 7.37
CA TYR A 116 -0.56 -7.58 8.44
C TYR A 116 -1.47 -6.35 8.59
N ILE A 117 -0.89 -5.16 8.53
CA ILE A 117 -1.64 -3.90 8.62
C ILE A 117 -2.62 -3.77 7.45
N ARG A 118 -2.18 -4.09 6.23
CA ARG A 118 -3.06 -4.10 5.05
C ARG A 118 -4.18 -5.13 5.16
N LEU A 119 -3.89 -6.31 5.70
CA LEU A 119 -4.90 -7.35 5.91
C LEU A 119 -5.93 -6.92 6.97
N ALA A 120 -5.48 -6.40 8.11
CA ALA A 120 -6.36 -5.88 9.15
C ALA A 120 -7.26 -4.76 8.61
N TRP A 121 -6.70 -3.88 7.77
CA TRP A 121 -7.47 -2.83 7.12
C TRP A 121 -8.51 -3.36 6.14
N ALA A 122 -8.13 -4.30 5.28
CA ALA A 122 -9.05 -4.96 4.36
C ALA A 122 -10.19 -5.63 5.14
N ALA A 123 -9.88 -6.35 6.22
CA ALA A 123 -10.87 -6.98 7.09
C ALA A 123 -11.80 -5.96 7.77
N LEU A 124 -11.26 -4.86 8.31
CA LEU A 124 -12.06 -3.77 8.90
C LEU A 124 -12.99 -3.12 7.87
N SER A 125 -12.48 -2.86 6.66
CA SER A 125 -13.27 -2.29 5.58
C SER A 125 -14.39 -3.23 5.13
N ALA A 126 -14.12 -4.53 5.09
CA ALA A 126 -15.10 -5.56 4.78
C ALA A 126 -16.18 -5.65 5.88
N LEU A 127 -15.77 -5.64 7.15
CA LEU A 127 -16.68 -5.64 8.29
C LEU A 127 -17.59 -4.41 8.29
N MET A 128 -17.03 -3.22 8.07
CA MET A 128 -17.81 -1.99 7.93
C MET A 128 -18.79 -2.09 6.76
N GLY A 129 -18.35 -2.61 5.61
CA GLY A 129 -19.21 -2.88 4.46
C GLY A 129 -20.38 -3.82 4.80
N ILE A 130 -20.14 -4.90 5.55
CA ILE A 130 -21.18 -5.86 5.95
C ILE A 130 -22.14 -5.25 6.97
N ILE A 131 -21.61 -4.61 8.03
CA ILE A 131 -22.42 -3.99 9.09
C ILE A 131 -23.37 -2.95 8.51
N THR A 132 -22.87 -2.15 7.57
CA THR A 132 -23.68 -1.14 6.91
C THR A 132 -24.78 -1.73 6.03
N LEU A 133 -24.47 -2.81 5.30
CA LEU A 133 -25.43 -3.54 4.48
C LEU A 133 -26.53 -4.17 5.35
N LEU A 134 -26.16 -4.82 6.46
CA LEU A 134 -27.10 -5.41 7.42
C LEU A 134 -27.98 -4.37 8.12
N GLY A 135 -27.39 -3.23 8.51
CA GLY A 135 -28.13 -2.12 9.14
C GLY A 135 -29.19 -1.53 8.21
N ARG A 136 -28.88 -1.44 6.91
CA ARG A 136 -29.84 -0.99 5.89
C ARG A 136 -30.89 -2.06 5.58
N TYR A 137 -30.48 -3.34 5.53
CA TYR A 137 -31.36 -4.49 5.33
C TYR A 137 -32.47 -4.55 6.38
N ARG A 138 -32.13 -4.36 7.65
CA ARG A 138 -33.13 -4.34 8.74
C ARG A 138 -34.14 -3.19 8.68
N LYS A 139 -33.84 -2.10 7.95
CA LYS A 139 -34.66 -0.89 7.96
C LYS A 139 -35.61 -0.78 6.76
N GLN A 140 -35.44 -1.60 5.72
CA GLN A 140 -36.29 -1.58 4.52
C GLN A 140 -36.67 -3.01 4.12
N ASN A 141 -37.86 -3.44 4.53
CA ASN A 141 -38.28 -4.85 4.48
C ASN A 141 -38.57 -5.43 3.09
N ASP A 142 -38.73 -4.65 2.00
CA ASP A 142 -39.02 -5.26 0.68
C ASP A 142 -38.48 -4.50 -0.56
N SER A 143 -38.15 -3.21 -0.45
CA SER A 143 -37.74 -2.38 -1.62
C SER A 143 -36.22 -2.29 -1.83
N LEU A 144 -35.42 -2.72 -0.85
CA LEU A 144 -34.00 -2.39 -0.76
C LEU A 144 -33.13 -3.05 -1.84
N ILE A 145 -33.45 -4.29 -2.22
CA ILE A 145 -32.69 -5.04 -3.24
C ILE A 145 -32.73 -4.32 -4.59
N ASN A 146 -33.86 -3.67 -4.92
CA ASN A 146 -34.02 -2.97 -6.18
C ASN A 146 -33.20 -1.66 -6.23
N ILE A 147 -33.03 -1.00 -5.07
CA ILE A 147 -32.24 0.24 -4.95
C ILE A 147 -30.74 -0.06 -4.93
N ILE A 148 -30.30 -1.10 -4.20
CA ILE A 148 -28.88 -1.50 -4.16
C ILE A 148 -28.37 -1.91 -5.54
N ARG A 149 -29.21 -2.57 -6.34
CA ARG A 149 -28.89 -2.95 -7.72
C ARG A 149 -28.78 -1.74 -8.65
N ARG A 150 -29.49 -0.64 -8.34
CA ARG A 150 -29.52 0.60 -9.13
C ARG A 150 -28.39 1.56 -8.79
N ASP A 151 -27.95 1.62 -7.53
CA ASP A 151 -26.93 2.58 -7.07
C ASP A 151 -25.48 2.03 -7.08
N GLY A 152 -25.25 0.86 -7.69
CA GLY A 152 -23.90 0.31 -7.85
C GLY A 152 -23.33 -0.42 -6.62
N GLY A 153 -24.16 -0.84 -5.66
CA GLY A 153 -23.71 -1.60 -4.49
C GLY A 153 -23.04 -2.95 -4.82
N ILE A 154 -23.33 -3.50 -6.01
CA ILE A 154 -22.65 -4.70 -6.53
C ILE A 154 -21.14 -4.47 -6.71
N TYR A 155 -20.71 -3.29 -7.18
CA TYR A 155 -19.29 -2.98 -7.32
C TYR A 155 -18.57 -2.98 -5.98
N TYR A 156 -19.27 -2.60 -4.91
CA TYR A 156 -18.71 -2.59 -3.57
C TYR A 156 -18.46 -4.00 -3.05
N LEU A 157 -19.42 -4.91 -3.26
CA LEU A 157 -19.29 -6.31 -2.87
C LEU A 157 -18.17 -7.02 -3.63
N THR A 158 -18.04 -6.78 -4.94
CA THR A 158 -16.98 -7.38 -5.74
C THR A 158 -15.60 -6.85 -5.36
N VAL A 159 -15.46 -5.56 -5.08
CA VAL A 159 -14.17 -4.99 -4.61
C VAL A 159 -13.77 -5.59 -3.26
N ILE A 160 -14.72 -5.75 -2.33
CA ILE A 160 -14.46 -6.40 -1.03
C ILE A 160 -13.99 -7.84 -1.24
N THR A 161 -14.69 -8.64 -2.06
CA THR A 161 -14.31 -10.05 -2.25
C THR A 161 -12.96 -10.20 -2.92
N ILE A 162 -12.63 -9.34 -3.90
CA ILE A 162 -11.32 -9.35 -4.56
C ILE A 162 -10.21 -8.94 -3.59
N THR A 163 -10.40 -7.90 -2.79
CA THR A 163 -9.39 -7.48 -1.80
C THR A 163 -9.19 -8.52 -0.71
N LEU A 164 -10.26 -9.20 -0.29
CA LEU A 164 -10.18 -10.29 0.68
C LEU A 164 -9.45 -11.50 0.10
N ALA A 165 -9.71 -11.86 -1.16
CA ALA A 165 -9.00 -12.92 -1.85
C ALA A 165 -7.49 -12.59 -2.03
N ASP A 166 -7.16 -11.37 -2.46
CA ASP A 166 -5.78 -10.93 -2.65
C ASP A 166 -4.99 -10.85 -1.33
N THR A 167 -5.64 -10.44 -0.24
CA THR A 167 -5.00 -10.46 1.08
C THR A 167 -4.77 -11.87 1.57
N VAL A 168 -5.76 -12.77 1.45
CA VAL A 168 -5.62 -14.18 1.85
C VAL A 168 -4.47 -14.85 1.10
N THR A 169 -4.35 -14.66 -0.22
CA THR A 169 -3.27 -15.26 -1.02
C THR A 169 -1.89 -14.70 -0.68
N LYS A 170 -1.81 -13.42 -0.29
CA LYS A 170 -0.54 -12.78 0.13
C LYS A 170 -0.15 -13.07 1.58
N THR A 171 -1.06 -13.54 2.43
CA THR A 171 -0.71 -13.98 3.78
C THR A 171 0.08 -15.28 3.71
N PRO A 172 1.36 -15.32 4.13
CA PRO A 172 2.09 -16.57 4.20
C PRO A 172 1.48 -17.41 5.32
N THR A 173 0.73 -18.46 4.96
CA THR A 173 0.15 -19.44 5.89
C THR A 173 1.19 -20.32 6.58
N ASN A 174 2.47 -20.17 6.25
CA ASN A 174 3.56 -20.99 6.76
C ASN A 174 4.80 -20.16 7.11
N PHE A 175 4.77 -19.48 8.27
CA PHE A 175 5.98 -18.87 8.87
C PHE A 175 7.05 -19.90 9.29
N LYS A 176 6.77 -21.21 9.22
CA LYS A 176 7.66 -22.25 9.77
C LYS A 176 8.67 -22.87 8.79
N LYS A 177 8.68 -22.51 7.50
CA LYS A 177 9.56 -23.17 6.49
C LYS A 177 10.60 -22.27 5.81
N THR A 178 10.56 -20.95 5.98
CA THR A 178 11.40 -20.03 5.18
C THR A 178 12.70 -19.60 5.86
N HIS A 179 13.09 -20.21 6.98
CA HIS A 179 14.42 -20.03 7.57
C HIS A 179 15.43 -21.12 7.15
N GLY A 180 15.08 -21.99 6.19
CA GLY A 180 15.94 -23.12 5.79
C GLY A 180 16.53 -23.09 4.39
N VAL A 181 16.17 -22.14 3.51
CA VAL A 181 16.54 -22.24 2.08
C VAL A 181 16.80 -20.87 1.45
N ILE A 182 17.82 -20.13 1.91
CA ILE A 182 18.59 -19.24 1.04
C ILE A 182 20.04 -19.30 1.54
N GLY A 183 20.72 -20.33 1.08
CA GLY A 183 22.13 -20.62 1.38
C GLY A 183 22.64 -21.56 0.30
N MET A 184 22.64 -21.10 -0.94
CA MET A 184 23.48 -21.56 -2.05
C MET A 184 23.70 -20.37 -2.98
#